data_AF-L8LSB7-F1
#
_entry.id   AF-L8LSB7-F1
#
_cell.length_a   1.000
_cell.length_b   1.000
_cell.length_c   1.000
_cell.angle_alpha   90.00
_cell.angle_beta   90.00
_cell.angle_gamma   90.00
#
_symmetry.space_group_name_H-M   'P 1'
#
loop_
_entity.id
_entity.type
_entity.pdbx_description
1 polymer ?
#
loop_
_entity_poly.entity_id
_entity_poly.type
_entity_poly.pdbx_seq_one_letter_code
_entity_poly.pdbx_strand_id
1 'polypeptide(L)' 'MLSLRIEQDGWYLVKTRGSHRQYKHPSKSGKVTVPGKLSDELPLGTLNSILKQAQLKGEN' A
#
# COMPACT_ATOMS: atom_id res chain seq x y z
N MET A 1 -5.38 8.77 -2.39
CA MET A 1 -4.86 9.12 -1.04
C MET A 1 -4.07 8.00 -0.34
N LEU A 2 -4.10 6.75 -0.81
CA LEU A 2 -3.37 5.63 -0.17
C LEU A 2 -1.85 5.66 -0.44
N SER A 3 -1.45 5.97 -1.68
CA SER A 3 -0.04 6.05 -2.09
C SER A 3 0.74 7.05 -1.24
N LEU A 4 0.19 8.25 -1.04
CA LEU A 4 0.80 9.29 -0.19
C LEU A 4 1.07 8.83 1.24
N ARG A 5 0.22 7.99 1.83
CA ARG A 5 0.37 7.51 3.21
C ARG A 5 1.47 6.46 3.33
N ILE A 6 1.57 5.61 2.32
CA ILE A 6 2.58 4.55 2.22
C ILE A 6 3.95 5.18 1.90
N GLU A 7 4.00 6.11 0.97
CA GLU A 7 5.20 6.89 0.63
C GLU A 7 5.69 7.74 1.82
N GLN A 8 4.78 8.39 2.57
CA GLN A 8 5.15 9.13 3.79
C GLN A 8 5.67 8.24 4.92
N ASP A 9 5.18 7.01 5.03
CA ASP A 9 5.70 6.05 6.02
C ASP A 9 7.10 5.52 5.64
N GLY A 10 7.62 5.85 4.45
CA GLY A 10 8.95 5.45 4.01
C GLY A 10 8.96 4.21 3.09
N TRP A 11 7.78 3.80 2.61
CA TRP A 11 7.70 2.73 1.63
C TRP A 11 8.04 3.23 0.24
N TYR A 12 8.96 2.55 -0.43
CA TYR A 12 9.38 2.88 -1.78
C TYR A 12 8.84 1.85 -2.78
N LEU A 13 8.50 2.33 -3.98
CA LEU A 13 8.07 1.49 -5.08
C LEU A 13 9.25 0.64 -5.56
N VAL A 14 9.14 -0.68 -5.45
CA VAL A 14 10.16 -1.62 -5.94
C VAL A 14 9.84 -2.13 -7.34
N LYS A 15 8.56 -2.36 -7.64
CA LYS A 15 8.17 -2.97 -8.91
C LYS A 15 6.76 -2.59 -9.30
N THR A 16 6.55 -2.33 -10.58
CA THR A 16 5.23 -2.16 -11.15
C THR A 16 4.99 -3.27 -12.17
N ARG A 17 3.85 -3.95 -12.05
CA ARG A 17 3.40 -5.00 -12.99
C ARG A 17 2.01 -4.64 -13.47
N GLY A 18 1.94 -4.10 -14.69
CA GLY A 18 0.70 -3.60 -15.28
C GLY A 18 0.12 -2.50 -14.38
N SER A 19 -1.13 -2.69 -13.96
CA SER A 19 -1.77 -1.76 -13.03
C SER A 19 -1.30 -1.92 -11.59
N HIS A 20 -0.66 -3.01 -11.16
CA HIS A 20 -0.26 -3.20 -9.76
C HIS A 20 1.12 -2.63 -9.45
N ARG A 21 1.24 -1.97 -8.29
CA ARG A 21 2.47 -1.36 -7.75
C ARG A 21 2.86 -2.07 -6.47
N GLN A 22 4.07 -2.60 -6.40
CA GLN A 22 4.64 -3.21 -5.20
C GLN A 22 5.58 -2.25 -4.51
N TYR A 23 5.36 -2.07 -3.22
CA TYR A 23 6.12 -1.23 -2.33
C TYR A 23 6.86 -2.09 -1.32
N LYS A 24 8.05 -1.64 -0.93
CA LYS A 24 8.90 -2.25 0.08
C LYS A 24 9.31 -1.18 1.09
N HIS A 25 9.44 -1.58 2.35
CA HIS A 25 9.99 -0.73 3.40
C HIS A 25 11.39 -1.21 3.76
N PRO A 26 12.37 -0.31 4.00
CA PRO A 26 13.72 -0.73 4.37
C PRO A 26 13.78 -1.22 5.82
N SER A 27 12.93 -0.68 6.71
CA SER A 27 12.96 -0.98 8.15
C SER A 27 11.83 -1.90 8.62
N LYS A 28 10.79 -2.12 7.81
CA LYS A 28 9.61 -2.93 8.17
C LYS A 28 9.62 -4.15 7.27
N SER A 29 9.61 -5.34 7.87
CA SER A 29 9.66 -6.58 7.12
C SER A 29 8.28 -6.87 6.52
N GLY A 30 8.08 -6.48 5.26
CA GLY A 30 6.81 -6.61 4.57
C GLY A 30 6.86 -6.12 3.13
N LYS A 31 5.87 -6.53 2.34
CA LYS A 31 5.65 -6.05 0.96
C LYS A 31 4.20 -5.63 0.82
N VAL A 32 3.99 -4.44 0.27
CA VAL A 32 2.65 -3.88 0.08
C VAL A 32 2.35 -3.84 -1.40
N THR A 33 1.23 -4.42 -1.80
CA THR A 33 0.81 -4.37 -3.21
C THR A 33 -0.37 -3.42 -3.32
N VAL A 34 -0.15 -2.28 -3.97
CA VAL A 34 -1.17 -1.28 -4.24
C VAL A 34 -1.68 -1.49 -5.67
N PRO A 35 -2.98 -1.74 -5.88
CA PRO A 35 -3.56 -1.67 -7.21
C PRO A 35 -3.51 -0.22 -7.70
N GLY A 36 -2.95 -0.02 -8.88
CA GLY A 36 -2.79 1.28 -9.52
C GLY A 36 -4.04 1.76 -10.24
N LYS A 37 -5.10 0.95 -10.29
CA LYS A 37 -6.46 1.45 -10.51
C LYS A 37 -6.97 1.97 -9.16
N LEU A 38 -6.59 3.21 -8.86
CA LEU A 38 -7.02 4.00 -7.70
C LEU A 38 -8.43 4.58 -7.87
N SER A 39 -9.12 4.24 -8.96
CA SER A 39 -10.47 4.74 -9.27
C SER A 39 -11.48 4.29 -8.21
N ASP A 40 -12.47 5.15 -8.00
CA ASP A 40 -13.55 5.25 -7.00
C ASP A 40 -14.19 3.96 -6.44
N GLU A 41 -13.93 2.81 -7.05
CA GLU A 41 -14.56 1.53 -6.78
C GLU A 41 -13.67 0.55 -5.99
N LEU A 42 -12.55 1.00 -5.41
CA LEU A 42 -11.76 0.12 -4.55
C LEU A 42 -12.58 -0.22 -3.30
N PRO A 43 -12.98 -1.49 -3.09
CA PRO A 43 -13.78 -1.84 -1.94
C PRO A 43 -12.98 -1.56 -0.68
N LEU A 44 -13.65 -1.07 0.35
CA LEU A 44 -13.06 -0.76 1.66
C LEU A 44 -12.25 -1.94 2.23
N GLY A 45 -12.61 -3.18 1.88
CA GLY A 45 -11.86 -4.40 2.23
C GLY A 45 -10.46 -4.46 1.61
N THR A 46 -10.30 -4.01 0.37
CA THR A 46 -8.99 -3.94 -0.30
C THR A 46 -8.13 -2.85 0.31
N LEU A 47 -8.70 -1.68 0.57
CA LEU A 47 -8.02 -0.59 1.27
C LEU A 47 -7.56 -1.01 2.67
N ASN A 48 -8.43 -1.67 3.44
CA ASN A 48 -8.08 -2.22 4.76
C ASN A 48 -7.01 -3.30 4.68
N SER A 49 -7.08 -4.20 3.70
CA SER A 49 -6.05 -5.24 3.51
C SER A 49 -4.70 -4.63 3.18
N ILE A 50 -4.66 -3.60 2.33
CA ILE A 50 -3.41 -2.90 1.99
C ILE A 50 -2.85 -2.16 3.20
N LEU A 51 -3.69 -1.46 3.98
CA LEU A 51 -3.26 -0.79 5.21
C LEU A 51 -2.76 -1.78 6.27
N LYS A 52 -3.39 -2.95 6.38
CA LYS A 52 -2.95 -4.04 7.26
C LYS A 52 -1.60 -4.61 6.79
N GLN A 53 -1.43 -4.82 5.48
CA GLN A 53 -0.16 -5.25 4.90
C GLN A 53 0.95 -4.21 5.07
N ALA A 54 0.61 -2.93 5.04
CA ALA A 54 1.53 -1.83 5.27
C ALA A 54 1.83 -1.61 6.76
N GLN A 55 1.18 -2.36 7.66
CA GLN A 55 1.20 -2.13 9.10
C GLN A 55 0.91 -0.66 9.47
N LEU A 56 0.09 0.01 8.65
CA LEU A 56 -0.34 1.40 8.83
C LEU A 56 -1.63 1.48 9.62
N LYS A 57 -2.34 0.36 9.76
CA LYS A 57 -3.48 0.26 10.67
C LYS A 57 -2.93 -0.06 12.06
N GLY A 58 -2.45 0.98 12.74
CA GLY A 58 -2.25 0.94 14.18
C GLY A 58 -3.63 0.88 14.85
N GLU A 59 -3.83 -0.15 15.66
CA GLU A 59 -4.84 -0.18 16.70
C GLU A 59 -4.73 1.10 17.55
N ASN A 60 -5.86 1.74 17.78
CA ASN A 60 -6.07 2.55 18.98
C ASN A 60 -7.17 1.87 19.77
#